data_AF-A0A430HEU5-F1
#
_entry.id   AF-A0A430HEU5-F1
#
_cell.length_a   1.000
_cell.length_b   1.000
_cell.length_c   1.000
_cell.angle_alpha   90.00
_cell.angle_beta   90.00
_cell.angle_gamma   90.00
#
_symmetry.space_group_name_H-M   'P 1'
#
loop_
_entity.id
_entity.type
_entity.pdbx_description
1 polymer ?
#
loop_
_entity_poly.entity_id
_entity_poly.type
_entity_poly.pdbx_seq_one_letter_code
_entity_poly.pdbx_strand_id
1 'polypeptide(L)'
;MAELSESKKKLADEFFILGLTSNGRQFRPSDWAERLCGVMSCFRPEGSGGRNAHLQFSPFVRPTMLDGVKAVVVDNELQKVEPLAYHFVLNFAKDNDLQIIDACILPEPGEPKI
;
A
#
# COMPACT_ATOMS: atom_id res chain seq x y z
N MET A 1 24.98 22.50 -7.67
CA MET A 1 23.54 22.66 -7.34
C MET A 1 22.92 21.28 -7.38
N ALA A 2 22.92 20.58 -6.24
CA ALA A 2 22.21 19.32 -6.08
C ALA A 2 21.00 19.63 -5.21
N GLU A 3 19.92 20.12 -5.83
CA GLU A 3 18.61 20.04 -5.20
C GLU A 3 18.12 18.60 -5.38
N LEU A 4 18.58 17.71 -4.51
CA LEU A 4 17.82 16.51 -4.17
C LEU A 4 16.65 17.01 -3.32
N SER A 5 15.70 17.62 -4.02
CA SER A 5 14.50 18.23 -3.50
C SER A 5 13.89 17.32 -2.47
N GLU A 6 13.79 17.85 -1.25
CA GLU A 6 12.94 17.41 -0.17
C GLU A 6 11.53 17.13 -0.73
N SER A 7 11.31 15.94 -1.28
CA SER A 7 9.98 15.35 -1.35
C SER A 7 9.62 14.92 0.05
N LYS A 8 9.38 15.94 0.88
CA LYS A 8 8.53 15.98 2.06
C LYS A 8 8.11 14.57 2.47
N LYS A 9 8.71 14.07 3.57
CA LYS A 9 8.08 13.10 4.47
C LYS A 9 6.70 13.67 4.86
N LYS A 10 5.72 13.61 3.95
CA LYS A 10 4.34 13.47 4.35
C LYS A 10 4.39 12.21 5.17
N LEU A 11 4.05 12.30 6.46
CA LEU A 11 3.87 11.11 7.28
C LEU A 11 2.91 10.24 6.45
N ALA A 12 3.46 9.20 5.81
CA ALA A 12 2.74 8.48 4.77
C ALA A 12 1.57 7.83 5.50
N ASP A 13 0.37 8.34 5.21
CA ASP A 13 -0.86 7.88 5.83
C ASP A 13 -1.23 6.58 5.10
N GLU A 14 -0.52 5.52 5.47
CA GLU A 14 -0.57 4.21 4.82
C GLU A 14 -1.04 3.15 5.82
N PHE A 15 -1.60 2.06 5.30
CA PHE A 15 -1.82 0.84 6.06
C PHE A 15 -1.40 -0.38 5.25
N PHE A 16 -1.20 -1.49 5.94
CA PHE A 16 -0.87 -2.79 5.38
C PHE A 16 -2.06 -3.73 5.49
N ILE A 17 -2.37 -4.43 4.39
CA ILE A 17 -3.17 -5.65 4.42
C ILE A 17 -2.17 -6.80 4.49
N LEU A 18 -2.10 -7.46 5.64
CA LEU A 18 -1.20 -8.57 5.89
C LEU A 18 -1.79 -9.86 5.32
N GLY A 19 -0.98 -10.67 4.64
CA GLY A 19 -1.36 -12.01 4.18
C GLY A 19 -1.45 -13.04 5.31
N LEU A 20 -1.88 -12.64 6.50
CA LEU A 20 -2.26 -13.50 7.62
C LEU A 20 -3.73 -13.31 7.92
N THR A 21 -4.42 -14.41 8.20
CA THR A 21 -5.77 -14.35 8.73
C THR A 21 -5.79 -13.95 10.20
N SER A 22 -6.94 -13.59 10.76
CA SER A 22 -7.07 -13.32 12.21
C SER A 22 -6.62 -14.49 13.09
N ASN A 23 -6.70 -15.73 12.56
CA ASN A 23 -6.22 -16.95 13.21
C ASN A 23 -4.72 -17.26 12.97
N GLY A 24 -3.97 -16.32 12.38
CA GLY A 24 -2.53 -16.44 12.15
C GLY A 24 -2.13 -17.36 10.99
N ARG A 25 -3.08 -17.78 10.13
CA ARG A 25 -2.77 -18.62 8.97
C ARG A 25 -2.34 -17.77 7.78
N GLN A 26 -1.35 -18.23 7.03
CA GLN A 26 -0.92 -17.55 5.81
C GLN A 26 -1.99 -17.65 4.71
N PHE A 27 -2.36 -16.51 4.14
CA PHE A 27 -3.30 -16.41 3.05
C PHE A 27 -2.71 -16.96 1.74
N ARG A 28 -3.56 -17.55 0.90
CA ARG A 28 -3.18 -18.21 -0.35
C ARG A 28 -4.12 -17.75 -1.48
N PRO A 29 -3.66 -17.77 -2.75
CA PRO A 29 -2.33 -18.20 -3.20
C PRO A 29 -1.21 -17.22 -2.81
N SER A 30 0.06 -17.63 -2.93
CA SER A 30 1.21 -16.81 -2.52
C SER A 30 1.43 -15.56 -3.38
N ASP A 31 0.79 -15.48 -4.56
CA ASP A 31 0.83 -14.37 -5.50
C ASP A 31 -0.37 -13.42 -5.36
N TRP A 32 -1.16 -13.53 -4.27
CA TRP A 32 -2.36 -12.73 -4.07
C TRP A 32 -2.09 -11.23 -4.04
N ALA A 33 -0.96 -10.81 -3.45
CA ALA A 33 -0.59 -9.41 -3.30
C ALA A 33 -0.34 -8.78 -4.68
N GLU A 34 0.41 -9.47 -5.53
CA GLU A 34 0.68 -9.09 -6.90
C GLU A 34 -0.61 -9.05 -7.74
N ARG A 35 -1.51 -10.03 -7.55
CA ARG A 35 -2.83 -10.05 -8.22
C ARG A 35 -3.70 -8.86 -7.84
N LEU A 36 -3.80 -8.56 -6.54
CA LEU A 36 -4.57 -7.41 -6.05
C LEU A 36 -3.99 -6.11 -6.62
N CYS A 37 -2.67 -5.92 -6.54
CA CYS A 37 -2.00 -4.72 -7.06
C CYS A 37 -2.15 -4.59 -8.58
N GLY A 38 -2.21 -5.71 -9.32
CA GLY A 38 -2.48 -5.73 -10.76
C GLY A 38 -3.87 -5.19 -11.09
N VAL A 39 -4.90 -5.61 -10.34
CA VAL A 39 -6.27 -5.06 -10.47
C VAL A 39 -6.30 -3.56 -10.20
N MET A 40 -5.48 -3.10 -9.25
CA MET A 40 -5.41 -1.70 -8.85
C MET A 40 -4.52 -0.82 -9.76
N SER A 41 -3.84 -1.39 -10.76
CA SER A 41 -2.82 -0.70 -11.58
C SER A 41 -3.32 0.56 -12.29
N CYS A 42 -4.61 0.64 -12.61
CA CYS A 42 -5.24 1.76 -13.30
C CYS A 42 -5.44 3.02 -12.42
N PHE A 43 -5.46 2.87 -11.09
CA PHE A 43 -5.72 4.00 -10.19
C PHE A 43 -4.43 4.80 -9.96
N ARG A 44 -4.31 5.96 -10.59
CA ARG A 44 -3.13 6.82 -10.52
C ARG A 44 -3.52 8.30 -10.64
N PRO A 45 -2.68 9.23 -10.17
CA PRO A 45 -2.87 10.65 -10.44
C PRO A 45 -2.97 10.93 -11.94
N GLU A 46 -3.85 11.84 -12.35
CA GLU A 46 -3.99 12.23 -13.76
C GLU A 46 -2.64 12.68 -14.34
N GLY A 47 -2.32 12.22 -15.55
CA GLY A 47 -1.06 12.56 -16.24
C GLY A 47 0.18 11.79 -15.77
N SER A 48 0.11 10.98 -14.69
CA SER A 48 1.24 10.18 -14.21
C SER A 48 1.47 8.86 -14.99
N GLY A 49 0.49 8.48 -15.80
CA GLY A 49 0.52 7.25 -16.59
C GLY A 49 1.08 7.46 -17.99
N GLY A 50 2.41 7.41 -18.15
CA GLY A 50 3.03 7.37 -19.48
C GLY A 50 2.61 6.15 -20.31
N ARG A 51 3.23 5.96 -21.48
CA ARG A 51 2.88 4.92 -22.47
C ARG A 51 2.83 3.47 -21.92
N ASN A 52 3.47 3.20 -20.78
CA ASN A 52 3.55 1.89 -20.12
C ASN A 52 2.88 1.86 -18.72
N ALA A 53 1.94 2.75 -18.43
CA ALA A 53 1.32 2.85 -17.10
C ALA A 53 0.54 1.58 -16.70
N HIS A 54 -0.13 0.94 -17.66
CA HIS A 54 -0.89 -0.29 -17.44
C HIS A 54 -0.02 -1.51 -17.09
N LEU A 55 1.30 -1.43 -17.31
CA LEU A 55 2.26 -2.50 -17.00
C LEU A 55 2.88 -2.37 -15.60
N GLN A 56 2.54 -1.31 -14.88
CA GLN A 56 3.11 -1.00 -13.57
C GLN A 56 2.01 -1.12 -12.50
N PHE A 57 2.39 -1.20 -11.24
CA PHE A 57 1.43 -1.07 -10.13
C PHE A 57 1.08 0.39 -9.87
N SER A 58 -0.09 0.62 -9.29
CA SER A 58 -0.50 1.94 -8.81
C SER A 58 0.50 2.47 -7.76
N PRO A 59 0.77 3.79 -7.72
CA PRO A 59 1.56 4.35 -6.62
C PRO A 59 0.86 4.17 -5.26
N PHE A 60 -0.47 4.07 -5.25
CA PHE A 60 -1.28 3.98 -4.03
C PHE A 60 -1.43 2.56 -3.49
N VAL A 61 -1.20 1.52 -4.30
CA VAL A 61 -1.38 0.12 -3.89
C VAL A 61 -0.24 -0.70 -4.43
N ARG A 62 0.62 -1.19 -3.53
CA ARG A 62 1.89 -1.84 -3.90
C ARG A 62 2.10 -3.14 -3.12
N PRO A 63 2.66 -4.19 -3.75
CA PRO A 63 2.98 -5.42 -3.05
C PRO A 63 4.27 -5.22 -2.23
N THR A 64 4.32 -5.82 -1.05
CA THR A 64 5.48 -5.77 -0.15
C THR A 64 5.60 -7.06 0.68
N MET A 65 6.61 -7.12 1.55
CA MET A 65 6.71 -8.13 2.59
C MET A 65 6.92 -7.47 3.95
N LEU A 66 6.20 -7.95 4.95
CA LEU A 66 6.37 -7.57 6.36
C LEU A 66 6.69 -8.84 7.15
N ASP A 67 7.85 -8.87 7.80
CA ASP A 67 8.34 -10.03 8.57
C ASP A 67 8.26 -11.38 7.81
N GLY A 68 8.60 -11.37 6.52
CA GLY A 68 8.56 -12.56 5.66
C GLY A 68 7.16 -12.98 5.21
N VAL A 69 6.12 -12.25 5.58
CA VAL A 69 4.74 -12.45 5.11
C VAL A 69 4.44 -11.49 3.96
N LYS A 70 3.81 -12.00 2.90
CA LYS A 70 3.29 -11.19 1.79
C LYS A 70 2.25 -10.20 2.31
N ALA A 71 2.36 -8.94 1.90
CA ALA A 71 1.44 -7.89 2.27
C ALA A 71 1.19 -6.93 1.09
N VAL A 72 0.16 -6.12 1.22
CA VAL A 72 -0.11 -4.99 0.32
C VAL A 72 -0.10 -3.72 1.15
N VAL A 73 0.69 -2.73 0.75
CA VAL A 73 0.62 -1.38 1.32
C VAL A 73 -0.37 -0.55 0.52
N VAL A 74 -1.21 0.19 1.23
CA VAL A 74 -2.25 1.06 0.67
C VAL A 74 -2.06 2.46 1.23
N ASP A 75 -1.98 3.44 0.34
CA ASP A 75 -1.96 4.87 0.68
C ASP A 75 -3.40 5.41 0.83
N ASN A 76 -3.69 6.07 1.95
CA ASN A 76 -4.99 6.67 2.23
C ASN A 76 -5.34 7.81 1.25
N GLU A 77 -4.39 8.35 0.50
CA GLU A 77 -4.69 9.23 -0.64
C GLU A 77 -5.54 8.56 -1.71
N LEU A 78 -5.52 7.22 -1.82
CA LEU A 78 -6.42 6.48 -2.69
C LEU A 78 -7.89 6.82 -2.38
N GLN A 79 -8.25 7.02 -1.12
CA GLN A 79 -9.63 7.36 -0.75
C GLN A 79 -10.06 8.71 -1.34
N LYS A 80 -9.14 9.66 -1.49
CA LYS A 80 -9.42 10.99 -2.04
C LYS A 80 -9.50 10.97 -3.55
N VAL A 81 -8.70 10.11 -4.19
CA VAL A 81 -8.65 9.97 -5.64
C VAL A 81 -9.79 9.11 -6.16
N GLU A 82 -9.98 7.93 -5.57
CA GLU A 82 -11.01 6.97 -5.97
C GLU A 82 -11.55 6.21 -4.74
N PRO A 83 -12.61 6.74 -4.09
CA PRO A 83 -13.18 6.15 -2.88
C PRO A 83 -13.64 4.70 -3.07
N LEU A 84 -14.17 4.34 -4.25
CA LEU A 84 -14.66 2.99 -4.50
C LEU A 84 -13.53 1.96 -4.54
N ALA A 85 -12.38 2.35 -5.10
CA ALA A 85 -11.18 1.53 -5.13
C ALA A 85 -10.60 1.33 -3.72
N TYR A 86 -10.62 2.38 -2.89
CA TYR A 86 -10.25 2.29 -1.48
C TYR A 86 -11.16 1.32 -0.70
N HIS A 87 -12.48 1.44 -0.88
CA HIS A 87 -13.42 0.52 -0.25
C HIS A 87 -13.27 -0.92 -0.77
N PHE A 88 -12.93 -1.10 -2.04
CA PHE A 88 -12.67 -2.42 -2.61
C PHE A 88 -11.50 -3.12 -1.90
N VAL A 89 -10.37 -2.45 -1.66
CA VAL A 89 -9.22 -3.08 -0.98
C VAL A 89 -9.52 -3.39 0.49
N LEU A 90 -10.26 -2.53 1.19
CA LEU A 90 -10.71 -2.80 2.56
C LEU A 90 -11.67 -3.99 2.63
N ASN A 91 -12.64 -4.05 1.72
CA ASN A 91 -13.58 -5.17 1.65
C ASN A 91 -12.86 -6.46 1.27
N PHE A 92 -11.88 -6.42 0.35
CA PHE A 92 -11.05 -7.57 0.04
C PHE A 92 -10.37 -8.14 1.30
N ALA A 93 -9.77 -7.28 2.13
CA ALA A 93 -9.16 -7.71 3.38
C ALA A 93 -10.19 -8.35 4.32
N LYS A 94 -11.34 -7.69 4.51
CA LYS A 94 -12.42 -8.16 5.39
C LYS A 94 -13.00 -9.50 4.95
N ASP A 95 -13.32 -9.64 3.67
CA ASP A 95 -13.97 -10.84 3.12
C ASP A 95 -13.04 -12.06 3.18
N ASN A 96 -11.72 -11.83 3.22
CA ASN A 96 -10.70 -12.88 3.33
C ASN A 96 -10.12 -13.02 4.75
N ASP A 97 -10.72 -12.37 5.75
CA ASP A 97 -10.28 -12.39 7.17
C ASP A 97 -8.82 -11.94 7.35
N LEU A 98 -8.33 -11.04 6.50
CA LEU A 98 -6.95 -10.55 6.54
C LEU A 98 -6.76 -9.46 7.59
N GLN A 99 -5.61 -9.46 8.24
CA GLN A 99 -5.24 -8.44 9.22
C GLN A 99 -4.90 -7.11 8.52
N ILE A 100 -5.39 -6.01 9.08
CA ILE A 100 -5.05 -4.65 8.67
C ILE A 100 -4.21 -4.02 9.76
N ILE A 101 -3.07 -3.42 9.39
CA ILE A 101 -2.11 -2.81 10.31
C ILE A 101 -1.79 -1.40 9.82
N ASP A 102 -1.95 -0.40 10.67
CA ASP A 102 -1.57 0.98 10.34
C ASP A 102 -0.04 1.11 10.24
N ALA A 103 0.45 1.83 9.23
CA ALA A 103 1.87 2.10 9.08
C ALA A 103 2.29 3.22 10.04
N CYS A 104 3.08 2.87 11.05
CA CYS A 104 3.72 3.86 11.93
C CYS A 104 5.14 4.15 11.45
N ILE A 105 5.46 5.41 11.19
CA ILE A 105 6.84 5.83 10.98
C ILE A 105 7.52 5.87 12.35
N LEU A 106 8.51 5.00 12.56
CA LEU A 106 9.38 5.11 13.71
C LEU A 106 10.38 6.24 13.46
N PRO A 107 10.53 7.21 14.39
CA PRO A 107 11.58 8.22 14.28
C PRO A 107 12.94 7.52 14.29
N GLU A 108 13.90 8.04 13.52
CA GLU A 108 15.22 7.43 13.49
C GLU A 108 15.87 7.54 14.88
N PRO A 109 16.65 6.53 15.31
CA PRO A 109 17.32 6.57 16.60
C PRO A 109 18.33 7.71 16.62
N GLY A 110 17.92 8.88 17.13
CA GLY A 110 18.73 10.09 17.19
C GLY A 110 17.96 11.42 17.03
N GLU A 111 16.70 11.40 16.58
CA GLU A 111 15.90 12.65 16.51
C GLU A 111 15.40 13.07 17.92
N PRO A 112 15.60 14.34 18.33
CA PRO A 112 15.12 14.82 19.61
C PRO A 112 13.59 14.78 19.64
N LYS A 113 13.03 14.21 20.72
CA LYS A 113 11.58 14.25 20.98
C LYS A 113 11.17 15.71 21.15
N ILE A 114 10.27 16.18 20.27
CA ILE A 114 9.60 17.47 20.38
C ILE A 114 8.59 17.42 21.52
#